data_AF-A0A3D4PAD9-F1
#
_entry.id   AF-A0A3D4PAD9-F1
#
_cell.length_a   1.000
_cell.length_b   1.000
_cell.length_c   1.000
_cell.angle_alpha   90.00
_cell.angle_beta   90.00
_cell.angle_gamma   90.00
#
_symmetry.space_group_name_H-M   'P 1'
#
loop_
_entity.id
_entity.type
_entity.pdbx_description
1 polymer ?
#
loop_
_entity_poly.entity_id
_entity_poly.type
_entity_poly.pdbx_seq_one_letter_code
_entity_poly.pdbx_strand_id
1 'polypeptide(L)'
;MIDLPDSTIETLNRMREIESQTQSKRFRWKQLFRLKRDNLVLFGMIGLLGILAVGMSWMVQERKSHEQKKAERQDLVESYKNQKTQEVSLGEKEFISTSMKNAEQAEVVSYEAVLTVEGSEHEYGVIRSRIDQHRNKINEKIEMHVSSAPEADFKDPALSKLRKDLRLGVNEILGEGEVLEINFSKFVRYELKTTY
;
A
#
# COMPACT_ATOMS: atom_id res chain seq x y z
N MET A 1 61.34 53.65 31.78
CA MET A 1 60.41 54.40 30.90
C MET A 1 59.94 53.46 29.80
N ILE A 2 58.80 52.83 30.05
CA ILE A 2 57.83 52.46 29.01
C ILE A 2 56.59 53.17 29.52
N ASP A 3 56.34 54.36 28.98
CA ASP A 3 55.14 55.12 29.30
C ASP A 3 53.98 54.42 28.59
N LEU A 4 53.21 53.67 29.37
CA LEU A 4 51.97 53.06 28.91
C LEU A 4 51.00 54.18 28.56
N PRO A 5 50.40 54.18 27.35
CA PRO A 5 49.43 55.20 26.96
C PRO A 5 48.22 55.15 27.90
N ASP A 6 47.70 56.33 28.28
CA ASP A 6 46.62 56.53 29.27
C ASP A 6 45.40 55.62 29.06
N SER A 7 45.10 55.24 27.82
CA SER A 7 44.03 54.31 27.46
C SER A 7 44.17 52.92 28.09
N THR A 8 45.40 52.50 28.39
CA THR A 8 45.72 51.18 28.98
C THR A 8 45.49 51.19 30.50
N ILE A 9 45.73 52.34 31.15
CA ILE A 9 45.47 52.55 32.57
C ILE A 9 43.96 52.68 32.80
N GLU A 10 43.26 53.37 31.88
CA GLU A 10 41.81 53.52 31.94
C GLU A 10 41.08 52.18 31.74
N THR A 11 41.57 51.33 30.83
CA THR A 11 41.01 49.98 30.63
C THR A 11 41.30 49.03 31.80
N LEU A 12 42.47 49.12 32.44
CA LEU A 12 42.78 48.37 33.65
C LEU A 12 41.92 48.81 34.86
N ASN A 13 41.65 50.11 35.00
CA ASN A 13 40.74 50.61 36.03
C ASN A 13 39.29 50.17 35.78
N ARG A 14 38.82 50.19 34.52
CA ARG A 14 37.49 49.66 34.17
C ARG A 14 37.38 48.16 34.39
N MET A 15 38.42 47.38 34.09
CA MET A 15 38.42 45.94 34.39
C MET A 15 38.34 45.67 35.90
N ARG A 16 39.05 46.46 36.72
CA ARG A 16 38.99 46.35 38.19
C ARG A 16 37.62 46.76 38.75
N GLU A 17 36.99 47.75 38.15
CA GLU A 17 35.63 48.19 38.51
C GLU A 17 34.59 47.11 38.16
N ILE A 18 34.75 46.44 37.00
CA ILE A 18 33.93 45.28 36.59
C ILE A 18 34.15 44.09 37.54
N GLU A 19 35.39 43.84 37.97
CA GLU A 19 35.73 42.77 38.92
C GLU A 19 35.16 43.03 40.33
N SER A 20 35.04 44.30 40.73
CA SER A 20 34.37 44.70 41.97
C SER A 20 32.85 44.55 41.92
N GLN A 21 32.25 44.62 40.72
CA GLN A 21 30.81 44.41 40.50
C GLN A 21 30.43 42.92 40.31
N THR A 22 31.40 42.04 40.02
CA THR A 22 31.23 40.58 39.97
C THR A 22 31.57 39.88 41.29
N GLN A 23 31.49 40.59 42.43
CA GLN A 23 31.19 39.89 43.68
C GLN A 23 29.80 39.28 43.56
N SER A 24 29.76 37.96 43.32
CA SER A 24 28.54 37.18 43.40
C SER A 24 27.82 37.54 44.71
N LYS A 25 26.66 38.20 44.60
CA LYS A 25 25.73 38.30 45.71
C LYS A 25 25.40 36.86 46.08
N ARG A 26 26.08 36.32 47.09
CA ARG A 26 25.75 35.03 47.70
C ARG A 26 24.27 35.10 48.06
N PHE A 27 23.44 34.51 47.22
CA PHE A 27 22.02 34.37 47.43
C PHE A 27 21.85 33.61 48.74
N ARG A 28 21.49 34.34 49.80
CA ARG A 28 21.25 33.75 51.11
C ARG A 28 19.97 32.94 50.99
N TRP A 29 20.10 31.62 51.00
CA TRP A 29 19.00 30.65 51.07
C TRP A 29 17.92 31.02 52.10
N LYS A 30 18.27 31.76 53.16
CA LYS A 30 17.34 32.32 54.15
C LYS A 30 16.23 33.23 53.58
N GLN A 31 16.42 33.89 52.43
CA GLN A 31 15.35 34.70 51.81
C GLN A 31 14.34 33.85 51.01
N LEU A 32 14.78 32.74 50.42
CA LEU A 32 13.90 31.76 49.76
C LEU A 32 12.92 31.11 50.75
N PHE A 33 13.31 30.93 52.01
CA PHE A 33 12.44 30.32 53.02
C PHE A 33 11.33 31.25 53.56
N ARG A 34 11.49 32.58 53.48
CA ARG A 34 10.43 33.51 53.91
C ARG A 34 9.34 33.72 52.85
N LEU A 35 9.66 33.57 51.57
CA LEU A 35 8.66 33.61 50.48
C LEU A 35 7.82 32.33 50.36
N LYS A 36 8.29 31.20 50.91
CA LYS A 36 7.58 29.90 50.79
C LYS A 36 6.28 29.82 51.58
N ARG A 37 6.10 30.62 52.63
CA ARG A 37 4.92 30.51 53.50
C ARG A 37 3.68 31.19 52.90
N ASP A 38 3.86 32.30 52.20
CA ASP A 38 2.73 33.08 51.68
C ASP A 38 2.32 32.65 50.26
N ASN A 39 3.20 31.98 49.51
CA ASN A 39 2.92 31.50 48.15
C ASN A 39 2.59 30.01 48.03
N LEU A 40 2.45 29.28 49.15
CA LEU A 40 2.20 27.84 49.14
C LEU A 40 0.91 27.47 48.39
N VAL A 41 -0.13 28.30 48.53
CA VAL A 41 -1.41 28.15 47.81
C VAL A 41 -1.22 28.37 46.30
N LEU A 42 -0.39 29.33 45.91
CA LEU A 42 -0.11 29.65 44.51
C LEU A 42 0.67 28.51 43.82
N PHE A 43 1.66 27.94 44.51
CA PHE A 43 2.38 26.75 44.03
C PHE A 43 1.48 25.51 43.97
N GLY A 44 0.55 25.36 44.92
CA GLY A 44 -0.46 24.31 44.88
C GLY A 44 -1.39 24.42 43.66
N MET A 45 -1.86 25.63 43.34
CA MET A 45 -2.72 25.86 42.17
C MET A 45 -1.98 25.67 40.83
N ILE A 46 -0.72 26.11 40.74
CA ILE A 46 0.10 25.89 39.53
C ILE A 46 0.37 24.39 39.31
N GLY A 47 0.64 23.64 40.39
CA GLY A 47 0.80 22.19 40.32
C GLY A 47 -0.47 21.47 39.86
N LEU A 48 -1.64 21.85 40.38
CA LEU A 48 -2.93 21.29 39.98
C LEU A 48 -3.26 21.56 38.51
N LEU A 49 -3.00 22.78 38.02
CA LEU A 49 -3.19 23.13 36.61
C LEU A 49 -2.24 22.34 35.69
N GLY A 50 -1.00 22.09 36.12
CA GLY A 50 -0.06 21.24 35.38
C GLY A 50 -0.55 19.81 35.23
N ILE A 51 -1.07 19.20 36.31
CA ILE A 51 -1.60 17.83 36.29
C ILE A 51 -2.84 17.74 35.39
N LEU A 52 -3.74 18.73 35.48
CA LEU A 52 -4.94 18.79 34.64
C LEU A 52 -4.59 18.95 33.15
N ALA A 53 -3.60 19.78 32.81
CA ALA A 53 -3.16 19.97 31.43
C ALA A 53 -2.53 18.70 30.84
N VAL A 54 -1.73 17.97 31.61
CA VAL A 54 -1.16 16.69 31.19
C VAL A 54 -2.25 15.63 31.01
N GLY A 55 -3.18 15.52 31.97
CA GLY A 55 -4.30 14.58 31.88
C GLY A 55 -5.22 14.84 30.68
N MET A 56 -5.55 16.10 30.41
CA MET A 56 -6.33 16.47 29.22
C MET A 56 -5.56 16.23 27.92
N SER A 57 -4.25 16.43 27.90
CA SER A 57 -3.42 16.17 26.71
C SER A 57 -3.39 14.67 26.35
N TRP A 58 -3.27 13.80 27.35
CA TRP A 58 -3.34 12.34 27.15
C TRP A 58 -4.71 11.91 26.63
N MET A 59 -5.79 12.43 27.23
CA MET A 59 -7.16 12.08 26.82
C MET A 59 -7.52 12.56 25.41
N VAL A 60 -7.00 13.71 24.99
CA VAL A 60 -7.18 14.24 23.62
C VAL A 60 -6.37 13.43 22.60
N GLN A 61 -5.16 12.98 22.98
CA GLN A 61 -4.33 12.14 22.11
C GLN A 61 -4.93 10.75 21.92
N GLU A 62 -5.50 10.15 22.97
CA GLU A 62 -6.22 8.88 22.88
C GLU A 62 -7.48 8.99 22.01
N ARG A 63 -8.27 10.05 22.17
CA ARG A 63 -9.45 10.28 21.31
C ARG A 63 -9.07 10.46 19.85
N LYS A 64 -8.06 11.27 19.55
CA LYS A 64 -7.55 11.45 18.18
C LYS A 64 -7.02 10.16 17.58
N SER A 65 -6.30 9.34 18.36
CA SER A 65 -5.81 8.03 17.90
C SER A 65 -6.94 7.03 17.65
N HIS A 66 -7.97 7.01 18.50
CA HIS A 66 -9.15 6.17 18.31
C HIS A 66 -10.00 6.62 17.11
N GLU A 67 -10.18 7.92 16.92
CA GLU A 67 -10.89 8.48 15.76
C GLU A 67 -10.13 8.21 14.46
N GLN A 68 -8.80 8.36 14.44
CA GLN A 68 -7.98 7.99 13.29
C GLN A 68 -8.05 6.49 12.98
N LYS A 69 -7.89 5.62 13.98
CA LYS A 69 -8.01 4.16 13.78
C LYS A 69 -9.41 3.73 13.35
N LYS A 70 -10.45 4.48 13.72
CA LYS A 70 -11.83 4.22 13.30
C LYS A 70 -12.06 4.70 11.87
N ALA A 71 -11.51 5.86 11.50
CA ALA A 71 -11.54 6.38 10.13
C ALA A 71 -10.78 5.45 9.16
N GLU A 72 -9.56 5.01 9.51
CA GLU A 72 -8.79 4.05 8.70
C GLU A 72 -9.53 2.72 8.50
N ARG A 73 -10.22 2.23 9.55
CA ARG A 73 -11.06 1.02 9.42
C ARG A 73 -12.30 1.24 8.56
N GLN A 74 -12.89 2.43 8.59
CA GLN A 74 -14.03 2.76 7.74
C GLN A 74 -13.62 2.92 6.28
N ASP A 75 -12.50 3.59 6.00
CA ASP A 75 -11.93 3.72 4.66
C ASP A 75 -11.60 2.35 4.05
N LEU A 76 -11.04 1.43 4.85
CA LEU A 76 -10.80 0.05 4.41
C LEU A 76 -12.11 -0.68 4.08
N VAL A 77 -13.13 -0.58 4.93
CA VAL A 77 -14.42 -1.25 4.68
C VAL A 77 -15.16 -0.64 3.48
N GLU A 78 -15.01 0.67 3.25
CA GLU A 78 -15.62 1.38 2.13
C GLU A 78 -14.91 1.10 0.80
N SER A 79 -13.59 0.83 0.82
CA SER A 79 -12.84 0.37 -0.36
C SER A 79 -13.28 -1.02 -0.83
N TYR A 80 -13.48 -1.98 0.10
CA TYR A 80 -14.01 -3.31 -0.23
C TYR A 80 -15.46 -3.26 -0.74
N LYS A 81 -16.26 -2.28 -0.31
CA LYS A 81 -17.67 -2.16 -0.73
C LYS A 81 -17.85 -1.67 -2.17
N ASN A 82 -16.80 -1.11 -2.78
CA ASN A 82 -16.81 -0.55 -4.13
C ASN A 82 -16.05 -1.42 -5.16
N GLN A 83 -15.54 -2.59 -4.77
CA GLN A 83 -14.95 -3.54 -5.71
C GLN A 83 -16.07 -4.23 -6.49
N LYS A 84 -16.08 -4.06 -7.81
CA LYS A 84 -16.98 -4.75 -8.72
C LYS A 84 -16.19 -5.77 -9.53
N THR A 85 -16.74 -6.97 -9.70
CA THR A 85 -16.24 -7.92 -10.67
C THR A 85 -16.67 -7.48 -12.07
N GLN A 86 -15.73 -7.50 -13.01
CA GLN A 86 -15.99 -7.19 -14.40
C GLN A 86 -15.34 -8.24 -15.30
N GLU A 87 -15.99 -8.50 -16.42
CA GLU A 87 -15.52 -9.44 -17.42
C GLU A 87 -14.79 -8.70 -18.56
N VAL A 88 -13.69 -9.28 -19.03
CA VAL A 88 -12.89 -8.79 -20.15
C VAL A 88 -12.76 -9.93 -21.17
N SER A 89 -13.41 -9.78 -22.33
CA SER A 89 -13.28 -10.76 -23.41
C SER A 89 -11.96 -10.58 -24.17
N LEU A 90 -11.23 -11.69 -24.36
CA LEU A 90 -10.01 -11.72 -25.15
C LEU A 90 -10.28 -11.85 -26.66
N GLY A 91 -11.55 -12.03 -27.05
CA GLY A 91 -12.00 -12.23 -28.42
C GLY A 91 -12.08 -13.71 -28.81
N GLU A 92 -12.79 -13.98 -29.90
CA GLU A 92 -12.92 -15.33 -30.48
C GLU A 92 -11.58 -15.76 -31.10
N LYS A 93 -11.21 -17.02 -30.83
CA LYS A 93 -10.01 -17.67 -31.34
C LYS A 93 -10.36 -18.99 -31.96
N GLU A 94 -9.76 -19.25 -33.11
CA GLU A 94 -9.87 -20.51 -33.84
C GLU A 94 -8.47 -20.92 -34.30
N PHE A 95 -8.08 -22.16 -34.00
CA PHE A 95 -6.82 -22.72 -34.46
C PHE A 95 -6.96 -24.20 -34.78
N ILE A 96 -6.05 -24.69 -35.62
CA ILE A 96 -5.98 -26.11 -35.97
C ILE A 96 -4.99 -26.78 -35.02
N SER A 97 -5.49 -27.74 -34.25
CA SER A 97 -4.68 -28.60 -33.39
C SER A 97 -4.44 -29.92 -34.09
N THR A 98 -3.17 -30.33 -34.19
CA THR A 98 -2.80 -31.68 -34.61
C THR A 98 -2.37 -32.48 -33.38
N SER A 99 -3.12 -33.54 -33.06
CA SER A 99 -2.79 -34.40 -31.93
C SER A 99 -1.44 -35.09 -32.17
N MET A 100 -0.50 -34.96 -31.23
CA MET A 100 0.79 -35.67 -31.30
C MET A 100 0.64 -37.20 -31.34
N LYS A 101 -0.52 -37.74 -30.92
CA LYS A 101 -0.79 -39.17 -30.93
C LYS A 101 -1.29 -39.67 -32.29
N ASN A 102 -1.96 -38.83 -33.08
CA ASN A 102 -2.55 -39.16 -34.38
C ASN A 102 -2.28 -38.02 -35.36
N ALA A 103 -1.12 -38.03 -36.03
CA ALA A 103 -0.73 -37.01 -37.00
C ALA A 103 -1.70 -36.89 -38.20
N GLU A 104 -2.60 -37.86 -38.38
CA GLU A 104 -3.59 -37.91 -39.45
C GLU A 104 -4.94 -37.27 -39.08
N GLN A 105 -5.16 -36.92 -37.81
CA GLN A 105 -6.38 -36.25 -37.35
C GLN A 105 -6.08 -34.80 -37.00
N ALA A 106 -6.42 -33.90 -37.92
CA ALA A 106 -6.45 -32.48 -37.65
C ALA A 106 -7.80 -32.12 -36.99
N GLU A 107 -7.74 -31.37 -35.90
CA GLU A 107 -8.91 -30.89 -35.17
C GLU A 107 -8.95 -29.37 -35.22
N VAL A 108 -10.13 -28.81 -35.40
CA VAL A 108 -10.33 -27.36 -35.23
C VAL A 108 -10.83 -27.13 -33.82
N VAL A 109 -10.18 -26.19 -33.13
CA VAL A 109 -10.57 -25.73 -31.80
C VAL A 109 -10.97 -24.26 -31.91
N SER A 110 -12.21 -23.96 -31.54
CA SER A 110 -12.76 -22.61 -31.47
C SER A 110 -13.22 -22.30 -30.06
N TYR A 111 -12.84 -21.14 -29.52
CA TYR A 111 -13.22 -20.71 -28.18
C TYR A 111 -13.15 -19.19 -28.03
N GLU A 112 -13.89 -18.66 -27.05
CA GLU A 112 -13.75 -17.28 -26.59
C GLU A 112 -13.41 -17.29 -25.10
N ALA A 113 -12.21 -16.81 -24.76
CA ALA A 113 -11.75 -16.72 -23.38
C ALA A 113 -12.18 -15.38 -22.75
N VAL A 114 -12.78 -15.47 -21.57
CA VAL A 114 -13.28 -14.32 -20.79
C VAL A 114 -12.57 -14.30 -19.44
N LEU A 115 -11.86 -13.21 -19.16
CA LEU A 115 -11.17 -12.98 -17.89
C LEU A 115 -12.11 -12.25 -16.93
N THR A 116 -12.27 -12.76 -15.72
CA THR A 116 -12.95 -12.05 -14.63
C THR A 116 -11.91 -11.34 -13.78
N VAL A 117 -12.04 -10.03 -13.67
CA VAL A 117 -11.15 -9.16 -12.87
C VAL A 117 -11.95 -8.46 -11.79
N GLU A 118 -11.32 -8.15 -10.66
CA GLU A 118 -11.94 -7.41 -9.56
C GLU A 118 -11.13 -6.14 -9.29
N GLY A 119 -11.83 -5.04 -9.11
CA GLY A 119 -11.23 -3.75 -8.80
C GLY A 119 -12.25 -2.63 -8.76
N SER A 120 -11.79 -1.46 -8.31
CA SER A 120 -12.50 -0.20 -8.51
C SER A 120 -12.54 0.18 -10.00
N GLU A 121 -13.42 1.12 -10.38
CA GLU A 121 -13.56 1.57 -11.79
C GLU A 121 -12.25 2.10 -12.38
N HIS A 122 -11.43 2.78 -11.57
CA HIS A 122 -10.12 3.27 -11.98
C HIS A 122 -9.12 2.12 -12.18
N GLU A 123 -9.06 1.17 -11.25
CA GLU A 123 -8.20 -0.01 -11.34
C GLU A 123 -8.56 -0.87 -12.55
N TYR A 124 -9.85 -1.02 -12.84
CA TYR A 124 -10.32 -1.74 -14.02
C TYR A 124 -9.76 -1.13 -15.32
N GLY A 125 -9.74 0.20 -15.44
CA GLY A 125 -9.16 0.87 -16.60
C GLY A 125 -7.67 0.54 -16.78
N VAL A 126 -6.91 0.47 -15.68
CA VAL A 126 -5.50 0.11 -15.69
C VAL A 126 -5.30 -1.36 -16.05
N ILE A 127 -6.05 -2.27 -15.42
CA ILE A 127 -5.98 -3.72 -15.66
C ILE A 127 -6.35 -4.02 -17.12
N ARG A 128 -7.44 -3.44 -17.62
CA ARG A 128 -7.86 -3.58 -19.01
C ARG A 128 -6.79 -3.09 -19.98
N SER A 129 -6.16 -1.94 -19.70
CA SER A 129 -5.05 -1.45 -20.53
C SER A 129 -3.87 -2.43 -20.56
N ARG A 130 -3.55 -3.10 -19.44
CA ARG A 130 -2.48 -4.12 -19.42
C ARG A 130 -2.88 -5.39 -20.16
N ILE A 131 -4.12 -5.83 -20.00
CA ILE A 131 -4.69 -6.96 -20.77
C ILE A 131 -4.57 -6.67 -22.27
N ASP A 132 -4.95 -5.46 -22.71
CA ASP A 132 -4.85 -5.07 -24.12
C ASP A 132 -3.38 -5.00 -24.60
N GLN A 133 -2.46 -4.48 -23.78
CA GLN A 133 -1.02 -4.44 -24.08
C GLN A 133 -0.38 -5.83 -24.19
N HIS A 134 -0.81 -6.78 -23.37
CA HIS A 134 -0.26 -8.13 -23.32
C HIS A 134 -1.16 -9.18 -23.98
N ARG A 135 -2.20 -8.75 -24.72
CA ARG A 135 -3.25 -9.62 -25.25
C ARG A 135 -2.72 -10.79 -26.08
N ASN A 136 -1.72 -10.54 -26.92
CA ASN A 136 -1.12 -11.59 -27.75
C ASN A 136 -0.43 -12.66 -26.90
N LYS A 137 0.37 -12.25 -25.91
CA LYS A 137 1.06 -13.18 -24.99
C LYS A 137 0.08 -14.00 -24.15
N ILE A 138 -0.99 -13.35 -23.68
CA ILE A 138 -2.07 -14.02 -22.94
C ILE A 138 -2.74 -15.07 -23.83
N ASN A 139 -3.09 -14.71 -25.05
CA ASN A 139 -3.69 -15.64 -26.01
C ASN A 139 -2.77 -16.81 -26.36
N GLU A 140 -1.48 -16.57 -26.60
CA GLU A 140 -0.48 -17.63 -26.85
C GLU A 140 -0.37 -18.60 -25.66
N LYS A 141 -0.35 -18.07 -24.43
CA LYS A 141 -0.34 -18.90 -23.21
C LYS A 141 -1.59 -19.76 -23.12
N ILE A 142 -2.77 -19.17 -23.34
CA ILE A 142 -4.05 -19.90 -23.32
C ILE A 142 -4.07 -20.98 -24.42
N GLU A 143 -3.68 -20.64 -25.65
CA GLU A 143 -3.62 -21.56 -26.78
C GLU A 143 -2.69 -22.75 -26.52
N MET A 144 -1.53 -22.53 -25.90
CA MET A 144 -0.61 -23.61 -25.50
C MET A 144 -1.25 -24.60 -24.51
N HIS A 145 -2.00 -24.09 -23.53
CA HIS A 145 -2.71 -24.93 -22.56
C HIS A 145 -3.94 -25.61 -23.19
N VAL A 146 -4.67 -24.93 -24.07
CA VAL A 146 -5.85 -25.48 -24.74
C VAL A 146 -5.48 -26.57 -25.75
N SER A 147 -4.40 -26.38 -26.50
CA SER A 147 -3.91 -27.35 -27.50
C SER A 147 -3.37 -28.63 -26.86
N SER A 148 -2.76 -28.51 -25.67
CA SER A 148 -2.24 -29.66 -24.91
C SER A 148 -3.30 -30.38 -24.07
N ALA A 149 -4.43 -29.74 -23.78
CA ALA A 149 -5.50 -30.31 -22.98
C ALA A 149 -6.36 -31.31 -23.77
N PRO A 150 -6.61 -32.52 -23.24
CA PRO A 150 -7.59 -33.45 -23.79
C PRO A 150 -9.01 -32.87 -23.64
N GLU A 151 -9.94 -33.28 -24.52
CA GLU A 151 -11.34 -32.82 -24.47
C GLU A 151 -12.01 -33.08 -23.10
N ALA A 152 -11.62 -34.17 -22.43
CA ALA A 152 -12.12 -34.51 -21.10
C ALA A 152 -11.82 -33.42 -20.05
N ASP A 153 -10.75 -32.65 -20.22
CA ASP A 153 -10.36 -31.59 -19.28
C ASP A 153 -11.22 -30.33 -19.43
N PHE A 154 -12.02 -30.23 -20.48
CA PHE A 154 -13.00 -29.15 -20.68
C PHE A 154 -14.38 -29.47 -20.09
N LYS A 155 -14.53 -30.63 -19.45
CA LYS A 155 -15.77 -31.06 -18.76
C LYS A 155 -15.59 -30.94 -17.25
N ASP A 156 -16.65 -30.56 -16.54
CA ASP A 156 -16.62 -30.59 -15.08
C ASP A 156 -16.49 -32.03 -14.58
N PRO A 157 -15.66 -32.32 -13.55
CA PRO A 157 -14.95 -31.38 -12.66
C PRO A 157 -13.51 -31.03 -13.10
N ALA A 158 -12.98 -31.64 -14.17
CA ALA A 158 -11.60 -31.45 -14.61
C ALA A 158 -11.31 -30.02 -15.08
N LEU A 159 -12.33 -29.32 -15.58
CA LEU A 159 -12.29 -27.92 -16.00
C LEU A 159 -11.77 -26.98 -14.92
N SER A 160 -12.06 -27.25 -13.64
CA SER A 160 -11.58 -26.42 -12.51
C SER A 160 -10.05 -26.39 -12.44
N LYS A 161 -9.39 -27.53 -12.71
CA LYS A 161 -7.93 -27.62 -12.70
C LYS A 161 -7.33 -26.83 -13.86
N LEU A 162 -7.86 -27.01 -15.07
CA LEU A 162 -7.42 -26.29 -16.26
C LEU A 162 -7.57 -24.77 -16.09
N ARG A 163 -8.71 -24.30 -15.56
CA ARG A 163 -8.93 -22.87 -15.26
C ARG A 163 -7.94 -22.33 -14.26
N LYS A 164 -7.60 -23.10 -13.22
CA LYS A 164 -6.61 -22.70 -12.21
C LYS A 164 -5.21 -22.57 -12.80
N ASP A 165 -4.80 -23.53 -13.62
CA ASP A 165 -3.49 -23.53 -14.27
C ASP A 165 -3.38 -22.36 -15.27
N LEU A 166 -4.42 -22.14 -16.07
CA LEU A 166 -4.52 -20.98 -16.97
C LEU A 166 -4.46 -19.66 -16.22
N ARG A 167 -5.21 -19.53 -15.12
CA ARG A 167 -5.22 -18.32 -14.30
C ARG A 167 -3.83 -17.99 -13.77
N LEU A 168 -3.10 -18.99 -13.27
CA LEU A 168 -1.72 -18.80 -12.82
C LEU A 168 -0.85 -18.32 -13.97
N GLY A 169 -0.93 -18.98 -15.14
CA GLY A 169 -0.16 -18.60 -16.32
C GLY A 169 -0.47 -17.20 -16.88
N VAL A 170 -1.70 -16.73 -16.75
CA VAL A 170 -2.09 -15.38 -17.17
C VAL A 170 -1.67 -14.33 -16.13
N ASN A 171 -1.79 -14.63 -14.83
CA ASN A 171 -1.31 -13.75 -13.76
C ASN A 171 0.22 -13.60 -13.75
N GLU A 172 0.98 -14.59 -14.21
CA GLU A 172 2.43 -14.45 -14.46
C GLU A 172 2.74 -13.31 -15.46
N ILE A 173 1.83 -13.03 -16.40
CA ILE A 173 2.01 -12.01 -17.45
C ILE A 173 1.54 -10.64 -16.95
N LEU A 174 0.40 -10.59 -16.27
CA LEU A 174 -0.27 -9.34 -15.87
C LEU A 174 0.19 -8.78 -14.53
N GLY A 175 0.62 -9.67 -13.62
CA GLY A 175 0.87 -9.38 -12.21
C GLY A 175 0.04 -10.32 -11.32
N GLU A 176 0.60 -10.72 -10.19
CA GLU A 176 -0.09 -11.63 -9.26
C GLU A 176 -1.42 -11.03 -8.78
N GLY A 177 -2.51 -11.77 -8.98
CA GLY A 177 -3.83 -11.45 -8.42
C GLY A 177 -4.74 -10.57 -9.28
N GLU A 178 -4.35 -10.18 -10.50
CA GLU A 178 -5.21 -9.33 -11.35
C GLU A 178 -6.41 -10.08 -11.94
N VAL A 179 -6.26 -11.37 -12.24
CA VAL A 179 -7.33 -12.22 -12.77
C VAL A 179 -7.83 -13.17 -11.68
N LEU A 180 -9.14 -13.11 -11.41
CA LEU A 180 -9.83 -13.98 -10.45
C LEU A 180 -10.18 -15.34 -11.05
N GLU A 181 -10.75 -15.33 -12.26
CA GLU A 181 -11.23 -16.51 -12.96
C GLU A 181 -11.07 -16.35 -14.48
N ILE A 182 -10.89 -17.47 -15.18
CA ILE A 182 -10.91 -17.54 -16.64
C ILE A 182 -12.03 -18.48 -17.04
N ASN A 183 -12.96 -17.98 -17.83
CA ASN A 183 -14.08 -18.73 -18.37
C ASN A 183 -13.91 -18.91 -19.87
N PHE A 184 -14.32 -20.07 -20.37
CA PHE A 184 -14.42 -20.34 -21.80
C PHE A 184 -15.88 -20.29 -22.20
N SER A 185 -16.19 -19.39 -23.12
CA SER A 185 -17.48 -19.33 -23.80
C SER A 185 -17.33 -19.90 -25.20
N LYS A 186 -18.42 -20.49 -25.73
CA LYS A 186 -18.50 -21.04 -27.09
C LYS A 186 -17.35 -22.02 -27.44
N PHE A 187 -16.93 -22.85 -26.48
CA PHE A 187 -15.89 -23.85 -26.74
C PHE A 187 -16.44 -24.94 -27.66
N VAL A 188 -15.82 -25.09 -28.83
CA VAL A 188 -16.16 -26.13 -29.82
C VAL A 188 -14.86 -26.79 -30.30
N ARG A 189 -14.85 -28.11 -30.34
CA ARG A 189 -13.77 -28.92 -30.89
C ARG A 189 -14.37 -29.94 -31.85
N TYR A 190 -13.90 -29.95 -33.10
CA TYR A 190 -14.37 -30.90 -34.10
C TYR A 190 -13.22 -31.41 -34.98
N GLU A 191 -13.29 -32.68 -35.33
CA GLU A 191 -12.34 -33.33 -36.24
C GLU A 191 -12.60 -32.89 -37.68
N LEU A 192 -11.54 -32.52 -38.40
CA LEU A 192 -11.58 -32.35 -39.84
C LEU A 192 -11.53 -33.73 -40.48
N LYS A 193 -12.67 -34.22 -40.98
CA LYS A 193 -12.67 -35.37 -41.89
C LYS A 193 -12.02 -34.94 -43.20
N THR A 194 -10.80 -35.42 -43.44
CA THR A 194 -10.17 -35.37 -44.76
C THR A 194 -11.08 -36.09 -45.75
N THR A 195 -11.75 -35.31 -46.60
CA THR A 195 -12.52 -35.85 -47.72
C THR A 195 -11.50 -36.05 -48.84
N TYR A 196 -11.18 -37.32 -49.11
CA TYR A 196 -10.28 -37.72 -50.20
C TYR A 196 -10.89 -37.45 -51.58
#